data_AF-A0A522QNP9-F1
#
_entry.id   AF-A0A522QNP9-F1
#
_cell.length_a   1.000
_cell.length_b   1.000
_cell.length_c   1.000
_cell.angle_alpha   90.00
_cell.angle_beta   90.00
_cell.angle_gamma   90.00
#
_symmetry.space_group_name_H-M   'P 1'
#
loop_
_entity.id
_entity.type
_entity.pdbx_description
1 polymer ?
#
loop_
_entity_poly.entity_id
_entity_poly.type
_entity_poly.pdbx_seq_one_letter_code
_entity_poly.pdbx_strand_id
1 'polypeptide(L)'
;MAGTHGDFSPEARDRAHRTAAAADVYADHAEVIVAALAGVPAGHVLVAVVEADHRIGAMHAVGTAEIVTRVPQLEEGGRWAMVFSPGSSADDVRRRSGQMADIARQRVAAIDRITARRAGPDGSGSR
;
A
#
# COMPACT_ATOMS: atom_id res chain seq x y z
N MET A 1 -10.13 27.69 -4.34
CA MET A 1 -9.26 26.50 -4.35
C MET A 1 -8.83 26.22 -2.92
N ALA A 2 -9.46 25.27 -2.25
CA ALA A 2 -9.13 24.86 -0.89
C ALA A 2 -8.86 23.35 -0.92
N GLY A 3 -7.60 22.96 -0.77
CA GLY A 3 -7.24 21.55 -0.78
C GLY A 3 -5.73 21.39 -0.65
N THR A 4 -5.20 21.54 0.56
CA THR A 4 -3.83 21.08 0.88
C THR A 4 -3.47 21.08 2.37
N HIS A 5 -4.41 20.84 3.30
CA HIS A 5 -4.06 20.66 4.72
C HIS A 5 -4.10 19.20 5.19
N GLY A 6 -4.85 18.32 4.51
CA GLY A 6 -4.94 16.89 4.85
C GLY A 6 -3.84 16.01 4.27
N ASP A 7 -3.18 16.43 3.18
CA ASP A 7 -2.20 15.59 2.46
C ASP A 7 -0.82 15.50 3.12
N PHE A 8 -0.56 16.34 4.13
CA PHE A 8 0.76 16.46 4.78
C PHE A 8 0.73 16.32 6.30
N SER A 9 -0.27 15.62 6.85
CA SER A 9 -0.35 15.33 8.29
C SER A 9 0.61 14.20 8.72
N PRO A 10 0.94 14.08 10.02
CA PRO A 10 1.64 12.91 10.56
C PRO A 10 0.94 11.59 10.23
N GLU A 11 -0.39 11.58 10.24
CA GLU A 11 -1.19 10.41 9.89
C GLU A 11 -1.01 10.02 8.41
N ALA A 12 -0.91 11.00 7.50
CA ALA A 12 -0.65 10.77 6.09
C ALA A 12 0.77 10.19 5.87
N ARG A 13 1.75 10.65 6.67
CA ARG A 13 3.12 10.12 6.68
C ARG A 13 3.16 8.67 7.17
N ASP A 14 2.52 8.39 8.30
CA ASP A 14 2.47 7.05 8.88
C ASP A 14 1.73 6.06 7.97
N ARG A 15 0.66 6.52 7.31
CA ARG A 15 -0.02 5.72 6.27
C ARG A 15 0.92 5.41 5.12
N ALA A 16 1.66 6.40 4.61
CA ALA A 16 2.61 6.20 3.52
C ALA A 16 3.76 5.24 3.92
N HIS A 17 4.29 5.35 5.14
CA HIS A 17 5.26 4.38 5.66
C HIS A 17 4.71 2.96 5.69
N ARG A 18 3.49 2.76 6.21
CA ARG A 18 2.85 1.43 6.24
C ARG A 18 2.56 0.90 4.84
N THR A 19 2.18 1.76 3.89
CA THR A 19 2.02 1.35 2.48
C THR A 19 3.34 0.87 1.89
N ALA A 20 4.45 1.56 2.13
CA ALA A 20 5.76 1.14 1.65
C ALA A 20 6.17 -0.22 2.25
N ALA A 21 5.99 -0.40 3.56
CA ALA A 21 6.29 -1.66 4.22
C ALA A 21 5.43 -2.82 3.68
N ALA A 22 4.12 -2.62 3.51
CA ALA A 22 3.25 -3.64 2.91
C ALA A 22 3.62 -3.96 1.46
N ALA A 23 4.04 -2.95 0.69
CA ALA A 23 4.53 -3.14 -0.68
C ALA A 23 5.76 -4.05 -0.72
N ASP A 24 6.72 -3.81 0.17
CA ASP A 24 7.94 -4.62 0.26
C ASP A 24 7.59 -6.09 0.60
N VAL A 25 6.62 -6.33 1.50
CA VAL A 25 6.14 -7.69 1.82
C VAL A 25 5.61 -8.43 0.58
N TYR A 26 4.82 -7.75 -0.27
CA TYR A 26 4.34 -8.36 -1.51
C TYR A 26 5.47 -8.70 -2.49
N ALA A 27 6.50 -7.85 -2.57
CA ALA A 27 7.65 -8.11 -3.43
C ALA A 27 8.47 -9.31 -2.93
N ASP A 28 8.68 -9.42 -1.62
CA ASP A 28 9.41 -10.53 -0.99
C ASP A 28 8.68 -11.87 -1.11
N HIS A 29 7.35 -11.85 -1.25
CA HIS A 29 6.51 -13.05 -1.38
C HIS A 29 5.98 -13.27 -2.80
N ALA A 30 6.58 -12.63 -3.81
CA ALA A 30 6.09 -12.66 -5.19
C ALA A 30 5.88 -14.09 -5.72
N GLU A 31 6.80 -15.00 -5.41
CA GLU A 31 6.77 -16.41 -5.81
C GLU A 31 5.62 -17.17 -5.16
N VAL A 32 5.35 -16.89 -3.88
CA VAL A 32 4.23 -17.49 -3.14
C VAL A 32 2.90 -17.01 -3.71
N ILE A 33 2.80 -15.71 -4.02
CA ILE A 33 1.63 -15.11 -4.65
C ILE A 33 1.37 -15.73 -6.02
N VAL A 34 2.42 -15.92 -6.82
CA VAL A 34 2.31 -16.54 -8.15
C VAL A 34 1.93 -18.01 -8.07
N ALA A 35 2.47 -18.76 -7.10
CA ALA A 35 2.05 -20.13 -6.87
C ALA A 35 0.56 -20.22 -6.53
N ALA A 36 0.05 -19.28 -5.73
CA ALA A 36 -1.39 -19.21 -5.40
C ALA A 36 -2.28 -18.83 -6.60
N LEU A 37 -1.76 -18.08 -7.58
CA LEU A 37 -2.50 -17.72 -8.79
C LEU A 37 -2.91 -18.94 -9.63
N ALA A 38 -2.16 -20.04 -9.59
CA ALA A 38 -2.47 -21.27 -10.33
C ALA A 38 -3.81 -21.91 -9.91
N GLY A 39 -4.24 -21.67 -8.66
CA GLY A 39 -5.50 -22.17 -8.12
C GLY A 39 -6.70 -21.24 -8.31
N VAL A 40 -6.53 -20.07 -8.93
CA VAL A 40 -7.60 -19.07 -9.05
C VAL A 40 -8.55 -19.45 -10.19
N PRO A 41 -9.86 -19.60 -9.92
CA PRO A 41 -10.84 -19.92 -10.97
C PRO A 41 -10.95 -18.83 -12.04
N ALA A 42 -11.44 -19.21 -13.21
CA ALA A 42 -11.81 -18.24 -14.24
C ALA A 42 -12.82 -17.20 -13.70
N GLY A 43 -12.69 -15.95 -14.13
CA GLY A 43 -13.53 -14.84 -13.64
C GLY A 43 -13.22 -14.40 -12.20
N HIS A 44 -12.15 -14.92 -11.58
CA HIS A 44 -11.67 -14.50 -10.26
C HIS A 44 -10.29 -13.86 -10.36
N VAL A 45 -9.94 -13.11 -9.31
CA VAL A 45 -8.61 -12.55 -9.05
C VAL A 45 -8.10 -13.07 -7.72
N LEU A 46 -6.78 -13.07 -7.54
CA LEU A 46 -6.20 -13.31 -6.22
C LEU A 46 -6.11 -11.98 -5.47
N VAL A 47 -6.57 -11.95 -4.23
CA VAL A 47 -6.37 -10.84 -3.31
C VAL A 47 -5.43 -11.32 -2.22
N ALA A 48 -4.20 -10.81 -2.19
CA ALA A 48 -3.26 -11.09 -1.12
C ALA A 48 -3.37 -10.02 -0.04
N VAL A 49 -3.53 -10.44 1.20
CA VAL A 49 -3.65 -9.55 2.36
C VAL A 49 -2.29 -9.48 3.06
N VAL A 50 -1.89 -8.27 3.44
CA VAL A 50 -0.79 -8.03 4.39
C VAL A 50 -1.41 -7.55 5.69
N GLU A 51 -1.06 -8.24 6.77
CA GLU A 51 -1.55 -7.96 8.11
C GLU A 51 -0.97 -6.64 8.64
N ALA A 52 -1.59 -6.08 9.69
CA ALA A 52 -1.16 -4.80 10.26
C ALA A 52 0.27 -4.83 10.84
N ASP A 53 0.82 -6.01 11.13
CA ASP A 53 2.19 -6.23 11.57
C ASP A 53 3.19 -6.43 10.41
N HIS A 54 2.77 -6.15 9.17
CA HIS A 54 3.53 -6.31 7.93
C HIS A 54 3.98 -7.76 7.66
N ARG A 55 3.11 -8.73 7.98
CA ARG A 55 3.27 -10.12 7.52
C ARG A 55 2.31 -10.44 6.39
N ILE A 56 2.73 -11.38 5.53
CA ILE A 56 1.79 -11.95 4.56
C ILE A 56 0.67 -12.69 5.33
N GLY A 57 -0.56 -12.30 5.05
CA GLY A 57 -1.76 -12.90 5.61
C GLY A 57 -2.39 -13.90 4.66
N ALA A 58 -3.72 -14.01 4.73
CA ALA A 58 -4.47 -14.89 3.84
C ALA A 58 -4.49 -14.37 2.39
N MET A 59 -4.59 -15.31 1.45
CA MET A 59 -4.83 -15.03 0.04
C MET A 59 -6.21 -15.55 -0.35
N HIS A 60 -6.98 -14.74 -1.06
CA HIS A 60 -8.38 -15.01 -1.37
C HIS A 60 -8.60 -15.00 -2.87
N ALA A 61 -9.28 -16.02 -3.41
CA ALA A 61 -9.85 -15.93 -4.76
C ALA A 61 -11.18 -15.15 -4.66
N VAL A 62 -11.26 -14.01 -5.34
CA VAL A 62 -12.42 -13.12 -5.32
C VAL A 62 -12.96 -12.96 -6.73
N GLY A 63 -14.26 -13.13 -6.92
CA GLY A 63 -14.89 -12.90 -8.22
C GLY A 63 -14.69 -11.45 -8.68
N THR A 64 -14.40 -11.22 -9.96
CA THR A 64 -14.11 -9.87 -10.46
C THR A 64 -15.24 -8.87 -10.20
N ALA A 65 -16.50 -9.33 -10.22
CA ALA A 65 -17.68 -8.53 -9.89
C ALA A 65 -17.78 -8.14 -8.40
N GLU A 66 -17.09 -8.87 -7.50
CA GLU A 66 -17.13 -8.65 -6.06
C GLU A 66 -15.93 -7.84 -5.53
N ILE A 67 -14.96 -7.48 -6.38
CA ILE A 67 -13.74 -6.78 -5.94
C ILE A 67 -14.07 -5.52 -5.14
N VAL A 68 -15.02 -4.72 -5.64
CA VAL A 68 -15.40 -3.42 -5.03
C VAL A 68 -16.04 -3.56 -3.65
N THR A 69 -16.64 -4.71 -3.34
CA THR A 69 -17.27 -4.97 -2.04
C THR A 69 -16.35 -5.73 -1.09
N ARG A 70 -15.61 -6.70 -1.61
CA ARG A 70 -14.77 -7.61 -0.81
C ARG A 70 -13.43 -7.00 -0.42
N VAL A 71 -12.76 -6.28 -1.33
CA VAL A 71 -11.42 -5.73 -1.03
C VAL A 71 -11.46 -4.75 0.15
N PRO A 72 -12.42 -3.80 0.25
CA PRO A 72 -12.49 -2.93 1.43
C PRO A 72 -12.65 -3.68 2.76
N GLN A 73 -13.42 -4.78 2.78
CA GLN A 73 -13.61 -5.61 3.97
C GLN A 73 -12.31 -6.31 4.39
N LEU A 74 -11.47 -6.69 3.42
CA LEU A 74 -10.17 -7.30 3.67
C LEU A 74 -9.13 -6.30 4.20
N GLU A 75 -9.31 -5.00 3.93
CA GLU A 75 -8.43 -3.92 4.44
C GLU A 75 -8.82 -3.42 5.85
N GLU A 76 -9.95 -3.88 6.40
CA GLU A 76 -10.37 -3.54 7.76
C GLU A 76 -9.31 -3.93 8.80
N GLY A 77 -9.20 -3.15 9.89
CA GLY A 77 -8.23 -3.42 10.95
C GLY A 77 -6.78 -3.00 10.64
N GLY A 78 -6.58 -2.18 9.59
CA GLY A 78 -5.25 -1.68 9.22
C GLY A 78 -4.44 -2.64 8.35
N ARG A 79 -5.12 -3.63 7.75
CA ARG A 79 -4.58 -4.55 6.77
C ARG A 79 -4.50 -3.88 5.40
N TRP A 80 -3.67 -4.43 4.52
CA TRP A 80 -3.56 -4.00 3.13
C TRP A 80 -3.95 -5.14 2.22
N ALA A 81 -4.65 -4.83 1.14
CA ALA A 81 -5.03 -5.82 0.15
C ALA A 81 -4.49 -5.40 -1.23
N MET A 82 -3.87 -6.35 -1.93
CA MET A 82 -3.47 -6.15 -3.32
C MET A 82 -4.08 -7.23 -4.20
N VAL A 83 -4.64 -6.78 -5.32
CA VAL A 83 -5.31 -7.62 -6.31
C VAL A 83 -4.33 -8.01 -7.41
N PHE A 84 -4.23 -9.30 -7.71
CA PHE A 84 -3.41 -9.87 -8.78
C PHE A 84 -4.30 -10.66 -9.75
N SER A 85 -4.11 -10.39 -11.04
CA SER A 85 -4.83 -11.10 -12.10
C SER A 85 -4.20 -12.47 -12.36
N PRO A 86 -4.98 -13.50 -12.69
CA PRO A 86 -4.45 -14.77 -13.17
C PRO A 86 -3.43 -14.57 -14.31
N GLY A 87 -2.34 -15.32 -14.29
CA GLY A 87 -1.26 -15.20 -15.27
C GLY A 87 -0.21 -14.12 -14.99
N SER A 88 -0.34 -13.35 -13.89
CA SER A 88 0.74 -12.45 -13.45
C SER A 88 1.99 -13.25 -13.10
N SER A 89 3.16 -12.77 -13.53
CA SER A 89 4.47 -13.35 -13.18
C SER A 89 5.02 -12.78 -11.87
N ALA A 90 6.05 -13.42 -11.31
CA ALA A 90 6.72 -12.89 -10.12
C ALA A 90 7.34 -11.51 -10.39
N ASP A 91 7.85 -11.30 -11.61
CA ASP A 91 8.39 -9.99 -12.01
C ASP A 91 7.30 -8.92 -12.12
N ASP A 92 6.08 -9.29 -12.54
CA ASP A 92 4.94 -8.37 -12.52
C ASP A 92 4.55 -7.97 -11.09
N VAL A 93 4.53 -8.95 -10.18
CA VAL A 93 4.27 -8.71 -8.75
C VAL A 93 5.34 -7.78 -8.18
N ARG A 94 6.63 -8.11 -8.32
CA ARG A 94 7.73 -7.28 -7.81
C ARG A 94 7.71 -5.88 -8.42
N ARG A 95 7.49 -5.75 -9.72
CA ARG A 95 7.44 -4.45 -10.40
C ARG A 95 6.31 -3.59 -9.86
N ARG A 96 5.09 -4.14 -9.72
CA ARG A 96 3.93 -3.39 -9.23
C ARG A 96 4.08 -3.03 -7.76
N SER A 97 4.57 -3.94 -6.94
CA SER A 97 4.88 -3.70 -5.53
C SER A 97 5.95 -2.62 -5.38
N GLY A 98 7.04 -2.70 -6.14
CA GLY A 98 8.10 -1.68 -6.14
C GLY A 98 7.60 -0.29 -6.51
N GLN A 99 6.76 -0.18 -7.55
CA GLN A 99 6.13 1.09 -7.91
C GLN A 99 5.27 1.66 -6.77
N MET A 100 4.52 0.81 -6.07
CA MET A 100 3.73 1.23 -4.90
C MET A 100 4.63 1.71 -3.76
N ALA A 101 5.72 0.97 -3.47
CA ALA A 101 6.70 1.35 -2.46
C ALA A 101 7.35 2.70 -2.79
N ASP A 102 7.75 2.91 -4.03
CA ASP A 102 8.41 4.13 -4.48
C ASP A 102 7.48 5.35 -4.35
N ILE A 103 6.22 5.24 -4.79
CA ILE A 103 5.24 6.31 -4.63
C ILE A 103 5.03 6.64 -3.15
N ALA A 104 4.94 5.62 -2.29
CA ALA A 104 4.76 5.80 -0.86
C ALA A 104 5.98 6.47 -0.20
N ARG A 105 7.20 6.04 -0.53
CA ARG A 105 8.46 6.64 -0.04
C ARG A 105 8.63 8.08 -0.53
N GLN A 106 8.27 8.37 -1.78
CA GLN A 106 8.26 9.74 -2.31
C GLN A 106 7.30 10.65 -1.53
N ARG A 107 6.12 10.13 -1.14
CA ARG A 107 5.17 10.87 -0.29
C ARG A 107 5.75 11.16 1.09
N VAL A 108 6.37 10.18 1.76
CA VAL A 108 7.05 10.39 3.04
C VAL A 108 8.10 11.50 2.91
N ALA A 109 8.98 11.42 1.92
CA ALA A 109 10.03 12.40 1.70
C ALA A 109 9.48 13.82 1.42
N ALA A 110 8.35 13.93 0.72
CA ALA A 110 7.69 15.20 0.50
C ALA A 110 7.11 15.80 1.79
N ILE A 111 6.43 14.98 2.60
CA ILE A 111 5.87 15.39 3.90
C ILE A 111 6.99 15.84 4.85
N ASP A 112 8.10 15.10 4.90
CA ASP A 112 9.25 15.42 5.75
C ASP A 112 9.89 16.74 5.35
N ARG A 113 10.05 16.98 4.05
CA ARG A 113 10.58 18.25 3.53
C ARG A 113 9.71 19.45 3.90
N ILE A 114 8.38 19.30 3.78
CA ILE A 114 7.43 20.37 4.10
C ILE A 114 7.42 20.67 5.60
N THR A 115 7.41 19.62 6.42
CA THR A 115 7.43 19.73 7.89
C THR A 115 8.72 20.39 8.38
N ALA A 116 9.87 19.97 7.85
CA ALA A 116 11.17 20.57 8.17
C ALA A 116 11.23 22.07 7.80
N ARG A 117 10.67 22.44 6.64
CA ARG A 117 10.59 23.86 6.22
C ARG A 117 9.74 24.71 7.18
N ARG A 118 8.65 24.16 7.72
CA ARG A 118 7.79 24.85 8.69
C ARG A 118 8.41 24.98 10.08
N ALA A 119 9.44 24.17 10.38
CA ALA A 119 10.19 24.22 11.64
C ALA A 119 11.40 25.17 11.62
N GLY A 120 11.75 25.77 10.46
CA GLY A 120 12.79 26.80 10.30
C GLY A 120 12.31 28.23 10.65
N PRO A 121 13.22 29.21 10.79
CA PRO A 121 13.36 30.06 11.98
C PRO A 121 12.41 31.28 12.03
N ASP A 122 11.10 31.06 12.15
CA ASP A 122 10.13 32.11 12.51
C ASP A 122 9.46 31.86 13.88
N GLY A 123 10.12 31.08 14.75
CA GLY A 123 9.76 30.87 16.16
C GLY A 123 10.54 31.74 17.14
N SER A 124 11.13 32.85 16.69
CA SER A 124 11.82 33.82 17.54
C SER A 124 11.50 35.24 17.10
N GLY A 125 10.47 35.81 17.73
CA GLY A 125 10.03 37.20 17.62
C GLY A 125 8.52 37.24 17.87
N SER A 126 7.97 37.85 18.92
CA SER A 126 8.49 38.86 19.83
C SER A 126 7.70 38.85 21.13
N ARG A 127 8.40 39.19 22.23
CA ARG A 127 8.00 39.94 23.43
C ARG A 127 6.73 39.55 24.17
#